data_AF-A0A1J0VWL6-F1
#
_entry.id   AF-A0A1J0VWL6-F1
#
_cell.length_a   1.000
_cell.length_b   1.000
_cell.length_c   1.000
_cell.angle_alpha   90.00
_cell.angle_beta   90.00
_cell.angle_gamma   90.00
#
_symmetry.space_group_name_H-M   'P 1'
#
loop_
_entity.id
_entity.type
_entity.pdbx_description
1 polymer ?
#
loop_
_entity_poly.entity_id
_entity_poly.type
_entity_poly.pdbx_seq_one_letter_code
_entity_poly.pdbx_strand_id
1 'polypeptide(L)' 'MTVVEHSAAPADPDVLLAQRIKCDAIRRLTRLALGLSQDSMDLLTSVTDRLRAAEGALRDPLTADLGFD' A
#
# COMPACT_ATOMS: atom_id res chain seq x y z
N MET A 1 32.38 18.12 -24.81
CA MET A 1 31.16 18.16 -23.97
C MET A 1 30.29 16.99 -24.42
N THR A 2 30.34 15.85 -23.73
CA THR A 2 29.56 14.66 -24.11
C THR A 2 28.14 14.84 -23.60
N VAL A 3 27.20 15.07 -24.52
CA VAL A 3 25.78 15.10 -24.23
C VAL A 3 25.40 13.69 -23.78
N VAL A 4 25.15 13.52 -22.49
CA VAL A 4 24.57 12.29 -21.96
C VAL A 4 23.12 12.30 -22.44
N GLU A 5 22.86 11.61 -23.54
CA GLU A 5 21.49 11.25 -23.94
C GLU A 5 20.87 10.51 -22.76
N HIS A 6 20.07 11.22 -21.96
CA HIS A 6 19.12 10.60 -21.05
C HIS A 6 18.09 9.92 -21.92
N SER A 7 18.40 8.69 -22.33
CA SER A 7 17.44 7.77 -22.91
C SER A 7 16.27 7.73 -21.94
N ALA A 8 15.14 8.30 -22.35
CA ALA A 8 13.92 8.27 -21.58
C ALA A 8 13.55 6.79 -21.45
N ALA A 9 13.97 6.17 -20.35
CA ALA A 9 13.66 4.79 -20.08
C ALA A 9 12.13 4.65 -20.22
N PRO A 10 11.64 3.64 -20.94
CA PRO A 10 10.21 3.42 -21.08
C PRO A 10 9.58 3.44 -19.69
N ALA A 11 8.49 4.19 -19.54
CA ALA A 11 7.83 4.34 -18.26
C ALA A 11 7.55 2.95 -17.69
N ASP A 12 7.99 2.74 -16.44
CA ASP A 12 7.84 1.48 -15.74
C ASP A 12 6.37 1.01 -15.86
N PRO A 13 6.12 -0.18 -16.45
CA PRO A 13 4.77 -0.69 -16.69
C PRO A 13 3.95 -0.77 -15.41
N ASP A 14 4.60 -0.99 -14.27
CA ASP A 14 3.93 -1.07 -12.97
C ASP A 14 3.48 0.32 -12.51
N VAL A 15 4.28 1.35 -12.79
CA VAL A 15 3.92 2.76 -12.52
C VAL A 15 2.75 3.18 -13.40
N LEU A 16 2.73 2.77 -14.66
CA LEU A 16 1.60 2.99 -15.57
C LEU A 16 0.33 2.27 -15.09
N LEU A 17 0.45 1.06 -14.58
CA LEU A 17 -0.66 0.31 -14.01
C LEU A 17 -1.23 1.04 -12.78
N ALA A 18 -0.37 1.51 -11.87
CA ALA A 18 -0.81 2.26 -10.70
C ALA A 18 -1.59 3.53 -11.06
N GLN A 19 -1.22 4.22 -12.15
CA GLN A 19 -1.94 5.41 -12.63
C GLN A 19 -3.38 5.13 -13.07
N ARG A 20 -3.70 3.90 -13.47
CA ARG A 20 -5.06 3.50 -13.90
C ARG A 20 -6.02 3.29 -12.73
N ILE A 21 -5.50 3.24 -11.50
CA ILE A 21 -6.31 3.08 -10.29
C ILE A 21 -6.97 4.41 -9.93
N LYS A 22 -8.31 4.44 -9.95
CA LYS A 22 -9.10 5.64 -9.69
C LYS A 22 -9.18 6.03 -8.21
N CYS A 23 -9.09 5.05 -7.30
CA CYS A 23 -9.11 5.32 -5.87
C CYS A 23 -7.73 5.80 -5.40
N ASP A 24 -7.66 7.00 -4.82
CA ASP A 24 -6.40 7.63 -4.41
C ASP A 24 -5.64 6.82 -3.36
N ALA A 25 -6.35 6.25 -2.39
CA ALA A 25 -5.76 5.44 -1.35
C ALA A 25 -5.10 4.18 -1.94
N ILE A 26 -5.83 3.47 -2.81
CA ILE A 26 -5.33 2.25 -3.47
C ILE A 26 -4.17 2.61 -4.41
N ARG A 27 -4.29 3.69 -5.19
CA ARG A 27 -3.23 4.17 -6.08
C ARG A 27 -1.94 4.53 -5.34
N ARG A 28 -2.06 5.13 -4.15
CA ARG A 28 -0.90 5.42 -3.30
C ARG A 28 -0.28 4.13 -2.77
N LEU A 29 -1.09 3.19 -2.29
CA LEU A 29 -0.62 1.89 -1.82
C LEU A 29 0.12 1.14 -2.93
N THR A 30 -0.47 1.03 -4.12
CA THR A 30 0.15 0.36 -5.26
C THR A 30 1.50 0.97 -5.59
N ARG A 31 1.60 2.32 -5.65
CA ARG A 31 2.88 3.00 -5.88
C ARG A 31 3.95 2.71 -4.83
N LEU A 32 3.56 2.51 -3.57
CA LEU A 32 4.49 2.15 -2.49
C LEU A 32 4.91 0.68 -2.57
N ALA A 33 4.06 -0.18 -3.15
CA ALA A 33 4.32 -1.60 -3.29
C ALA A 33 5.15 -1.95 -4.55
N LEU A 34 5.23 -1.04 -5.52
CA LEU A 34 6.02 -1.28 -6.74
C LEU A 34 7.50 -1.46 -6.42
N GLY A 35 8.12 -2.46 -7.05
CA GLY A 35 9.53 -2.78 -6.84
C GLY A 35 9.82 -3.55 -5.54
N LEU A 36 8.80 -3.89 -4.74
CA LEU A 36 8.98 -4.82 -3.63
C LEU A 36 9.18 -6.25 -4.14
N SER A 37 10.09 -6.98 -3.50
CA SER A 37 10.20 -8.43 -3.70
C SER A 37 8.97 -9.15 -3.11
N GLN A 38 8.75 -10.39 -3.53
CA GLN A 38 7.71 -11.25 -2.96
C GLN A 38 7.85 -11.36 -1.43
N ASP A 39 9.07 -11.61 -0.93
CA ASP A 39 9.33 -11.70 0.51
C ASP A 39 8.95 -10.41 1.26
N SER A 40 9.18 -9.24 0.64
CA SER A 40 8.81 -7.95 1.22
C SER A 40 7.30 -7.74 1.24
N MET A 41 6.59 -8.20 0.20
CA MET A 41 5.13 -8.20 0.14
C MET A 41 4.51 -9.11 1.19
N ASP A 42 5.11 -10.28 1.42
CA ASP A 42 4.65 -11.23 2.44
C ASP A 42 4.86 -10.66 3.86
N LEU A 43 6.00 -10.01 4.11
CA LEU A 43 6.25 -9.30 5.36
C LEU A 43 5.25 -8.15 5.59
N LEU A 44 4.98 -7.33 4.57
CA LEU A 44 4.00 -6.24 4.65
C LEU A 44 2.59 -6.77 4.96
N THR A 45 2.21 -7.89 4.32
CA THR A 45 0.94 -8.58 4.57
C THR A 45 0.87 -9.05 6.02
N SER A 46 1.91 -9.74 6.51
CA SER A 46 1.98 -10.20 7.90
C SER A 46 1.89 -9.07 8.93
N VAL A 47 2.51 -7.92 8.68
CA VAL A 47 2.41 -6.75 9.56
C VAL A 47 0.99 -6.17 9.51
N THR A 48 0.39 -6.05 8.34
CA THR A 48 -0.97 -5.54 8.16
C THR A 48 -2.00 -6.43 8.84
N ASP A 49 -1.85 -7.75 8.76
CA ASP A 49 -2.73 -8.71 9.46
C ASP A 49 -2.61 -8.59 10.97
N ARG A 50 -1.39 -8.44 11.51
CA ARG A 50 -1.17 -8.21 12.93
C ARG A 50 -1.76 -6.90 13.41
N LEU A 51 -1.65 -5.82 12.62
CA LEU A 51 -2.27 -4.53 12.93
C LEU A 51 -3.80 -4.66 12.93
N ARG A 52 -4.39 -5.35 11.95
CA ARG A 52 -5.83 -5.61 11.93
C ARG A 52 -6.31 -6.45 13.12
N ALA A 53 -5.55 -7.48 13.50
CA ALA A 53 -5.86 -8.29 14.68
C ALA A 53 -5.77 -7.44 15.95
N ALA A 54 -4.77 -6.56 16.04
CA ALA A 54 -4.64 -5.61 17.14
C ALA A 54 -5.78 -4.59 17.15
N GLU A 55 -6.20 -4.03 16.01
CA GLU A 55 -7.36 -3.14 15.90
C GLU A 55 -8.67 -3.84 16.29
N GLY A 56 -8.84 -5.11 15.90
CA GLY A 56 -9.96 -5.94 16.32
C GLY A 56 -9.97 -6.23 17.82
N ALA A 57 -8.79 -6.37 18.43
CA ALA A 57 -8.63 -6.53 19.87
C ALA A 57 -8.75 -5.19 20.64
N LEU A 58 -8.40 -4.06 20.01
CA LEU A 58 -8.52 -2.71 20.56
C LEU A 58 -9.96 -2.19 20.54
N ARG A 59 -10.86 -2.85 19.80
CA ARG A 59 -12.31 -2.65 19.90
C ARG A 59 -12.78 -3.25 21.22
N ASP A 60 -12.48 -2.52 22.28
CA ASP A 60 -12.72 -2.86 23.68
C ASP A 60 -14.23 -3.06 23.92
N PRO A 61 -14.66 -4.12 24.64
CA PRO A 61 -16.05 -4.28 25.11
C PRO A 61 -16.59 -3.05 25.87
N LEU A 62 -15.72 -2.16 26.40
CA LEU A 62 -16.13 -0.90 27.02
C LEU A 62 -16.72 0.15 26.04
N THR A 63 -16.48 0.01 24.74
CA THR A 63 -17.15 0.83 23.70
C THR A 63 -18.37 0.15 23.09
N ALA A 64 -18.62 -1.12 23.38
CA ALA A 64 -19.82 -1.83 22.93
C ALA A 64 -21.05 -1.51 23.78
N ASP A 65 -20.88 -1.01 25.01
CA ASP A 65 -21.95 -0.61 25.94
C ASP A 65 -22.38 0.87 25.81
N LEU A 66 -21.69 1.66 24.97
CA LEU A 66 -22.20 2.97 24.53
C LEU A 66 -23.20 2.76 23.39
N GLY A 67 -24.24 2.00 23.70
CA GLY A 67 -25.48 1.95 22.93
C GLY A 67 -26.12 3.34 22.95
N PHE A 68 -26.06 4.03 21.82
CA PHE A 68 -27.09 5.00 21.47
C PHE A 68 -28.26 4.20 20.87
N ASP A 69 -29.11 3.67 21.75
CA ASP A 69 -30.56 3.55 21.53
C ASP A 69 -31.28 3.42 22.89
#